data_AF-A0A5P2G3X6-F1
#
_entry.id   AF-A0A5P2G3X6-F1
#
_cell.length_a   1.000
_cell.length_b   1.000
_cell.length_c   1.000
_cell.angle_alpha   90.00
_cell.angle_beta   90.00
_cell.angle_gamma   90.00
#
_symmetry.space_group_name_H-M   'P 1'
#
loop_
_entity.id
_entity.type
_entity.pdbx_description
1 polymer ?
#
loop_
_entity_poly.entity_id
_entity_poly.type
_entity_poly.pdbx_seq_one_letter_code
_entity_poly.pdbx_strand_id
1 'polypeptide(L)'
;MRKRRLGYILIFILLSFVGKAQLVPFQDSASHLYGFQDSTGKIIVTPQYTMAENFSDGRAAVNKGAVVQFQNVNGGKWGFVDSIGTLVIPMDYDFVQPFKDGKARVVKDHKKMLIDKAGNYIDETKVYYIYPNNQPVNWGSKN
;
A
#
# COMPACT_ATOMS: atom_id res chain seq x y z
N MET A 1 19.77 57.68 6.44
CA MET A 1 20.06 56.26 6.09
C MET A 1 18.90 55.39 6.54
N ARG A 2 18.21 54.68 5.64
CA ARG A 2 17.33 53.55 6.00
C ARG A 2 17.33 52.55 4.84
N LYS A 3 18.11 51.47 4.99
CA LYS A 3 18.22 50.40 3.99
C LYS A 3 17.04 49.43 4.14
N ARG A 4 16.59 48.99 2.97
CA ARG A 4 15.47 48.09 2.64
C ARG A 4 15.61 46.71 3.27
N ARG A 5 14.48 46.06 3.56
CA ARG A 5 14.30 44.59 3.46
C ARG A 5 12.87 44.25 3.02
N LEU A 6 12.57 44.42 1.74
CA LEU A 6 11.50 43.68 1.05
C LEU A 6 12.22 42.60 0.23
N GLY A 7 12.08 41.32 0.57
CA GLY A 7 12.78 40.29 -0.21
C GLY A 7 12.66 38.85 0.25
N TYR A 8 11.67 38.47 1.07
CA TYR A 8 11.54 37.06 1.50
C TYR A 8 10.13 36.47 1.39
N ILE A 9 9.09 37.28 1.21
CA ILE A 9 7.70 36.75 1.20
C ILE A 9 7.32 36.11 -0.15
N LEU A 10 7.91 36.52 -1.28
CA LEU A 10 7.60 35.95 -2.60
C LEU A 10 8.29 34.60 -2.91
N ILE A 11 9.37 34.23 -2.21
CA ILE A 11 10.09 32.97 -2.46
C ILE A 11 9.39 31.75 -1.81
N PHE A 12 8.69 31.94 -0.69
CA PHE A 12 8.01 30.84 0.01
C PHE A 12 6.74 30.33 -0.68
N ILE A 13 6.08 31.13 -1.52
CA ILE A 13 4.86 30.73 -2.23
C ILE A 13 5.18 29.94 -3.52
N LEU A 14 6.41 30.04 -4.06
CA LEU A 14 6.85 29.26 -5.22
C LEU A 14 7.31 27.84 -4.89
N LEU A 15 7.57 27.52 -3.61
CA LEU A 15 7.97 26.18 -3.15
C LEU A 15 6.80 25.30 -2.67
N SER A 16 5.60 25.87 -2.52
CA SER A 16 4.43 25.14 -2.00
C SER A 16 3.67 24.30 -3.04
N PHE A 17 4.11 24.25 -4.30
CA PHE A 17 3.37 23.57 -5.37
C PHE A 17 4.24 22.74 -6.32
N VAL A 18 5.28 22.08 -5.81
CA VAL A 18 5.68 20.81 -6.45
C VAL A 18 4.69 19.77 -5.93
N GLY A 19 3.62 19.53 -6.69
CA GLY A 19 2.69 18.43 -6.39
C GLY A 19 3.51 17.17 -6.08
N LYS A 20 3.18 16.46 -5.01
CA LYS A 20 3.90 15.23 -4.61
C LYS A 20 3.77 14.21 -5.73
N ALA A 21 4.69 14.23 -6.69
CA ALA A 21 4.77 13.25 -7.74
C ALA A 21 5.14 11.91 -7.09
N GLN A 22 4.19 11.01 -7.01
CA GLN A 22 4.42 9.64 -6.57
C GLN A 22 4.86 8.81 -7.76
N LEU A 23 5.57 7.72 -7.50
CA LEU A 23 5.91 6.77 -8.55
C LEU A 23 4.64 6.16 -9.16
N VAL A 24 4.73 5.67 -10.38
CA VAL A 24 3.64 5.00 -11.08
C VAL A 24 4.02 3.53 -11.24
N PRO A 25 3.14 2.57 -10.89
CA PRO A 25 3.39 1.17 -11.18
C PRO A 25 3.41 0.96 -12.70
N PHE A 26 4.32 0.12 -13.17
CA PHE A 26 4.34 -0.31 -14.57
C PHE A 26 4.58 -1.81 -14.61
N GLN A 27 3.99 -2.47 -15.60
CA GLN A 27 4.23 -3.89 -15.85
C GLN A 27 5.29 -4.02 -16.96
N ASP A 28 6.32 -4.79 -16.69
CA ASP A 28 7.31 -5.15 -17.70
C ASP A 28 6.77 -6.25 -18.61
N SER A 29 6.89 -6.04 -19.92
CA SER A 29 6.32 -6.94 -20.92
C SER A 29 7.04 -8.29 -21.01
N ALA A 30 8.32 -8.36 -20.64
CA ALA A 30 9.12 -9.58 -20.75
C ALA A 30 8.90 -10.52 -19.55
N SER A 31 8.90 -9.97 -18.34
CA SER A 31 8.74 -10.73 -17.09
C SER A 31 7.29 -10.82 -16.61
N HIS A 32 6.41 -9.96 -17.11
CA HIS A 32 5.06 -9.72 -16.59
C HIS A 32 5.01 -9.24 -15.12
N LEU A 33 6.16 -8.89 -14.54
CA LEU A 33 6.26 -8.35 -13.20
C LEU A 33 6.08 -6.84 -13.20
N TYR A 34 5.65 -6.33 -12.05
CA TYR A 34 5.50 -4.92 -11.79
C TYR A 34 6.74 -4.34 -11.12
N GLY A 35 7.10 -3.15 -11.58
CA GLY A 35 8.04 -2.24 -10.95
C GLY A 35 7.39 -0.86 -10.74
N PHE A 36 8.21 0.12 -10.37
CA PHE A 36 7.79 1.51 -10.22
C PHE A 36 8.72 2.44 -10.98
N GLN A 37 8.14 3.41 -11.67
CA GLN A 37 8.85 4.44 -12.43
C GLN A 37 8.42 5.83 -12.00
N ASP A 38 9.29 6.82 -12.19
CA ASP A 38 8.91 8.22 -12.01
C ASP A 38 8.12 8.77 -13.23
N SER A 39 7.72 10.04 -13.17
CA SER A 39 6.94 10.68 -14.23
C SER A 39 7.69 10.83 -15.56
N THR A 40 8.99 10.61 -15.59
CA THR A 40 9.82 10.64 -16.80
C THR A 40 9.95 9.24 -17.45
N GLY A 41 9.44 8.20 -16.78
CA GLY A 41 9.62 6.80 -17.19
C GLY A 41 10.93 6.19 -16.68
N LYS A 42 11.69 6.88 -15.83
CA LYS A 42 12.87 6.30 -15.20
C LYS A 42 12.44 5.25 -14.19
N ILE A 43 12.92 4.02 -14.36
CA ILE A 43 12.69 2.92 -13.43
C ILE A 43 13.39 3.21 -12.11
N ILE A 44 12.62 3.24 -11.02
CA ILE A 44 13.11 3.44 -9.65
C ILE A 44 13.12 2.11 -8.89
N VAL A 45 12.09 1.31 -9.08
CA VAL A 45 12.03 -0.07 -8.59
C VAL A 45 11.94 -0.98 -9.80
N THR A 46 12.94 -1.84 -9.98
CA THR A 46 12.93 -2.82 -11.07
C THR A 46 11.76 -3.80 -10.92
N PRO A 47 11.23 -4.33 -12.03
CA PRO A 47 10.16 -5.32 -12.00
C PRO A 47 10.52 -6.52 -11.10
N GLN A 48 9.76 -6.70 -10.03
CA GLN A 48 9.98 -7.78 -9.05
C GLN A 48 8.72 -8.24 -8.33
N TYR A 49 7.60 -7.53 -8.53
CA TYR A 49 6.32 -7.83 -7.90
C TYR A 49 5.40 -8.51 -8.88
N THR A 50 4.62 -9.49 -8.41
CA THR A 50 3.59 -10.13 -9.23
C THR A 50 2.40 -9.21 -9.46
N MET A 51 2.15 -8.28 -8.53
CA MET A 51 1.17 -7.21 -8.68
C MET A 51 1.65 -5.95 -7.94
N ALA A 52 1.36 -4.77 -8.48
CA ALA A 52 1.52 -3.50 -7.80
C ALA A 52 0.30 -2.61 -8.06
N GLU A 53 -0.30 -2.09 -7.01
CA GLU A 53 -1.42 -1.16 -7.09
C GLU A 53 -0.94 0.30 -7.19
N ASN A 54 -1.85 1.19 -7.59
CA ASN A 54 -1.60 2.63 -7.53
C ASN A 54 -1.40 3.08 -6.08
N PHE A 55 -0.66 4.17 -5.92
CA PHE A 55 -0.53 4.80 -4.61
C PHE A 55 -1.87 5.34 -4.11
N SER A 56 -2.16 5.04 -2.85
CA SER A 56 -3.24 5.64 -2.07
C SER A 56 -2.66 6.05 -0.72
N ASP A 57 -2.92 7.28 -0.28
CA ASP A 57 -2.41 7.81 0.98
C ASP A 57 -0.87 7.70 1.15
N GLY A 58 -0.12 7.71 0.04
CA GLY A 58 1.34 7.61 0.05
C GLY A 58 1.88 6.19 0.30
N ARG A 59 1.05 5.17 0.07
CA ARG A 59 1.42 3.76 0.06
C ARG A 59 0.88 3.07 -1.18
N ALA A 60 1.64 2.16 -1.76
CA ALA A 60 1.16 1.26 -2.80
C ALA A 60 1.23 -0.18 -2.30
N ALA A 61 0.14 -0.92 -2.45
CA ALA A 61 0.11 -2.35 -2.14
C ALA A 61 0.87 -3.11 -3.23
N VAL A 62 1.71 -4.06 -2.81
CA VAL A 62 2.50 -4.90 -3.70
C VAL A 62 2.36 -6.36 -3.28
N ASN A 63 2.29 -7.26 -4.25
CA ASN A 63 2.28 -8.70 -4.02
C ASN A 63 3.55 -9.34 -4.61
N LYS A 64 4.06 -10.38 -3.95
CA LYS A 64 5.11 -11.24 -4.50
C LYS A 64 4.74 -12.71 -4.34
N GLY A 65 4.95 -13.47 -5.41
CA GLY A 65 4.77 -14.93 -5.43
C GLY A 65 3.34 -15.40 -5.71
N ALA A 66 2.44 -14.51 -6.13
CA ALA A 66 1.13 -14.92 -6.62
C ALA A 66 1.19 -15.48 -8.04
N VAL A 67 0.19 -16.31 -8.37
CA VAL A 67 -0.14 -16.66 -9.75
C VAL A 67 -1.18 -15.65 -10.24
N VAL A 68 -0.90 -15.00 -11.37
CA VAL A 68 -1.82 -14.05 -12.00
C VAL A 68 -2.48 -14.69 -13.22
N GLN A 69 -3.81 -14.78 -13.22
CA GLN A 69 -4.60 -15.29 -14.35
C GLN A 69 -5.76 -14.35 -14.63
N PHE A 70 -5.82 -13.78 -15.83
CA PHE A 70 -6.89 -12.84 -16.23
C PHE A 70 -7.13 -11.73 -15.19
N GLN A 71 -6.05 -11.10 -14.71
CA GLN A 71 -6.06 -10.06 -13.66
C GLN A 71 -6.47 -10.54 -12.26
N ASN A 72 -6.79 -11.83 -12.06
CA ASN A 72 -6.97 -12.40 -10.74
C ASN A 72 -5.62 -12.79 -10.14
N VAL A 73 -5.35 -12.32 -8.93
CA VAL A 73 -4.14 -12.64 -8.16
C VAL A 73 -4.51 -13.74 -7.17
N ASN A 74 -3.93 -14.92 -7.31
CA ASN A 74 -4.12 -16.03 -6.37
C ASN A 74 -2.81 -16.32 -5.63
N GLY A 75 -2.87 -16.23 -4.30
CA GLY A 75 -1.74 -16.49 -3.41
C GLY A 75 -0.74 -15.33 -3.33
N GLY A 76 0.52 -15.69 -3.08
CA GLY A 76 1.58 -14.74 -2.75
C GLY A 76 1.38 -14.09 -1.38
N LYS A 77 2.26 -13.14 -1.08
CA LYS A 77 2.14 -12.29 0.11
C LYS A 77 2.16 -10.83 -0.31
N TRP A 78 1.35 -10.05 0.39
CA TRP A 78 1.19 -8.63 0.21
C TRP A 78 1.98 -7.84 1.25
N GLY A 79 2.50 -6.70 0.82
CA GLY A 79 3.15 -5.68 1.62
C GLY A 79 2.87 -4.29 1.04
N PHE A 80 3.57 -3.27 1.54
CA PHE A 80 3.40 -1.91 1.03
C PHE A 80 4.73 -1.22 0.81
N VAL A 81 4.84 -0.54 -0.33
CA VAL A 81 5.92 0.40 -0.62
C VAL A 81 5.48 1.83 -0.31
N ASP A 82 6.43 2.68 0.06
CA ASP A 82 6.24 4.12 0.20
C ASP A 82 6.34 4.86 -1.15
N SER A 83 6.09 6.17 -1.14
CA SER A 83 6.06 7.01 -2.35
C SER A 83 7.37 7.09 -3.12
N ILE A 84 8.48 6.60 -2.55
CA ILE A 84 9.79 6.54 -3.23
C ILE A 84 10.18 5.10 -3.60
N GLY A 85 9.29 4.12 -3.38
CA GLY A 85 9.48 2.73 -3.79
C GLY A 85 10.12 1.83 -2.73
N THR A 86 10.30 2.32 -1.50
CA THR A 86 10.87 1.52 -0.40
C THR A 86 9.80 0.62 0.19
N LEU A 87 10.07 -0.69 0.32
CA LEU A 87 9.18 -1.61 1.03
C LEU A 87 9.19 -1.28 2.54
N VAL A 88 8.13 -0.64 3.03
CA VAL A 88 8.02 -0.17 4.42
C VAL A 88 7.13 -1.05 5.28
N ILE A 89 6.23 -1.82 4.66
CA ILE A 89 5.46 -2.87 5.33
C ILE A 89 5.80 -4.20 4.63
N PRO A 90 6.39 -5.18 5.34
CA PRO A 90 6.86 -6.42 4.75
C PRO A 90 5.79 -7.27 4.05
N MET A 91 6.24 -8.19 3.21
CA MET A 91 5.41 -9.16 2.50
C MET A 91 4.94 -10.28 3.43
N ASP A 92 3.90 -10.02 4.21
CA ASP A 92 3.44 -10.94 5.26
C ASP A 92 1.92 -11.18 5.25
N TYR A 93 1.17 -10.38 4.48
CA TYR A 93 -0.29 -10.44 4.45
C TYR A 93 -0.81 -11.34 3.33
N ASP A 94 -1.86 -12.10 3.60
CA ASP A 94 -2.56 -12.90 2.59
C ASP A 94 -3.38 -12.02 1.64
N PHE A 95 -3.88 -10.90 2.18
CA PHE A 95 -4.65 -9.92 1.43
C PHE A 95 -4.55 -8.55 2.10
N VAL A 96 -4.59 -7.48 1.30
CA VAL A 96 -4.61 -6.11 1.80
C VAL A 96 -5.61 -5.27 1.00
N GLN A 97 -6.13 -4.22 1.63
CA GLN A 97 -6.81 -3.14 0.93
C GLN A 97 -5.90 -1.90 0.87
N PRO A 98 -6.08 -1.02 -0.13
CA PRO A 98 -5.37 0.25 -0.19
C PRO A 98 -5.50 1.07 1.09
N PHE A 99 -4.48 1.87 1.41
CA PHE A 99 -4.56 2.82 2.49
C PHE A 99 -5.63 3.88 2.22
N LYS A 100 -6.42 4.20 3.24
CA LYS A 100 -7.39 5.30 3.26
C LYS A 100 -7.49 5.88 4.66
N ASP A 101 -7.51 7.20 4.78
CA ASP A 101 -7.56 7.92 6.06
C ASP A 101 -6.45 7.46 7.03
N GLY A 102 -5.27 7.17 6.47
CA GLY A 102 -4.09 6.72 7.19
C GLY A 102 -4.09 5.27 7.67
N LYS A 103 -5.05 4.45 7.23
CA LYS A 103 -5.24 3.07 7.70
C LYS A 103 -5.42 2.11 6.52
N ALA A 104 -5.03 0.86 6.71
CA ALA A 104 -5.32 -0.22 5.76
C ALA A 104 -5.90 -1.43 6.46
N ARG A 105 -6.88 -2.09 5.82
CA ARG A 105 -7.37 -3.40 6.26
C ARG A 105 -6.49 -4.47 5.67
N VAL A 106 -6.08 -5.42 6.49
CA VAL A 106 -5.21 -6.52 6.10
C VAL A 106 -5.73 -7.83 6.62
N VAL A 107 -5.38 -8.92 5.93
CA VAL A 107 -5.66 -10.29 6.35
C VAL A 107 -4.33 -11.02 6.49
N LYS A 108 -4.14 -11.66 7.64
CA LYS A 108 -3.04 -12.60 7.89
C LYS A 108 -3.59 -13.78 8.68
N ASP A 109 -3.29 -15.00 8.26
CA ASP A 109 -3.69 -16.22 8.95
C ASP A 109 -5.21 -16.25 9.26
N HIS A 110 -6.01 -15.87 8.25
CA HIS A 110 -7.48 -15.77 8.32
C HIS A 110 -8.05 -14.73 9.31
N LYS A 111 -7.20 -13.82 9.82
CA LYS A 111 -7.59 -12.75 10.73
C LYS A 111 -7.62 -11.41 10.01
N LYS A 112 -8.76 -10.72 10.06
CA LYS A 112 -8.88 -9.33 9.58
C LYS A 112 -8.36 -8.38 10.66
N MET A 113 -7.45 -7.49 10.27
CA MET A 113 -6.84 -6.48 11.14
C MET A 113 -6.81 -5.11 10.45
N LEU A 114 -6.58 -4.06 11.24
CA LEU A 114 -6.41 -2.69 10.76
C LEU A 114 -5.01 -2.22 11.16
N ILE A 115 -4.24 -1.72 10.19
CA ILE A 115 -2.88 -1.23 10.41
C ILE A 115 -2.75 0.26 10.08
N ASP A 116 -1.81 0.94 10.74
CA ASP A 116 -1.37 2.29 10.40
C ASP A 116 -0.33 2.29 9.27
N LYS A 117 0.14 3.47 8.85
CA LYS A 117 1.13 3.62 7.76
C LYS A 117 2.53 3.09 8.08
N ALA A 118 2.81 2.78 9.35
CA ALA A 118 4.03 2.14 9.80
C ALA A 118 3.86 0.61 9.94
N GLY A 119 2.64 0.10 9.75
CA GLY A 119 2.32 -1.33 9.87
C GLY A 119 1.91 -1.76 11.28
N ASN A 120 1.75 -0.84 12.23
CA ASN A 120 1.30 -1.18 13.58
C ASN A 120 -0.20 -1.46 13.58
N TYR A 121 -0.65 -2.44 14.38
CA TYR A 121 -2.07 -2.72 14.56
C TYR A 121 -2.74 -1.60 15.36
N ILE A 122 -3.89 -1.10 14.86
CA ILE A 122 -4.59 0.06 15.44
C ILE A 122 -5.63 -0.35 16.50
N ASP A 123 -6.15 -1.57 16.45
CA ASP A 123 -7.15 -2.05 17.42
C ASP A 123 -7.14 -3.58 17.47
N GLU A 124 -6.41 -4.15 18.43
CA GLU A 124 -6.27 -5.60 18.63
C GLU A 124 -7.60 -6.27 19.06
N THR A 125 -8.59 -5.48 19.51
CA THR A 125 -9.83 -6.02 20.09
C THR A 125 -10.89 -6.39 19.05
N LYS A 126 -10.66 -6.10 17.77
CA LYS A 126 -11.58 -6.41 16.65
C LYS A 126 -10.92 -7.28 15.58
N VAL A 127 -10.29 -8.37 16.00
CA VAL A 127 -9.91 -9.44 15.09
C VAL A 127 -11.16 -10.23 14.72
N TYR A 128 -11.63 -10.03 13.49
CA TYR A 128 -12.71 -10.86 12.94
C TYR A 128 -12.09 -12.09 12.27
N TYR A 129 -12.36 -13.27 12.83
CA TYR A 129 -12.01 -14.54 12.23
C TYR A 129 -12.87 -14.78 10.98
N ILE A 130 -12.23 -15.09 9.86
CA ILE A 130 -12.92 -15.53 8.66
C ILE A 130 -13.01 -17.05 8.72
N TYR A 131 -14.16 -17.59 9.11
CA TYR A 131 -14.42 -19.01 8.99
C TYR A 131 -14.75 -19.36 7.53
N PRO A 132 -14.11 -20.36 6.92
CA PRO A 132 -14.47 -20.81 5.59
C PRO A 132 -15.84 -21.53 5.64
N ASN A 133 -16.86 -20.86 5.09
CA ASN A 133 -18.15 -21.38 4.60
C ASN A 133 -19.16 -21.98 5.61
N ASN A 134 -20.27 -21.25 5.86
CA ASN A 134 -21.65 -21.74 6.08
C ASN A 134 -21.92 -23.02 6.90
N GLN A 135 -21.14 -23.32 7.94
CA GLN A 135 -21.61 -24.27 8.97
C GLN A 135 -22.53 -23.51 9.94
N PRO A 136 -23.78 -23.95 10.17
CA PRO A 136 -24.62 -23.32 11.18
C PRO A 136 -23.91 -23.46 12.54
N VAL A 137 -23.62 -22.34 13.18
CA VAL A 137 -23.15 -22.32 14.57
C VAL A 137 -24.32 -22.83 15.41
N ASN A 138 -24.31 -24.12 15.74
CA ASN A 138 -25.22 -24.66 16.73
C ASN A 138 -24.74 -24.14 18.09
N TRP A 139 -25.31 -23.02 18.53
CA TRP A 139 -25.18 -22.56 19.90
C TRP A 139 -25.86 -23.61 20.78
N GLY A 140 -25.08 -24.60 21.23
CA GLY A 140 -25.51 -25.49 22.29
C GLY A 140 -25.92 -24.62 23.47
N SER A 141 -27.23 -24.51 23.70
CA SER A 141 -27.78 -23.94 24.92
C SER A 141 -27.28 -24.80 26.06
N LYS A 142 -26.29 -24.31 26.80
CA LYS A 142 -26.11 -24.73 28.18
C LYS A 142 -27.31 -24.20 28.96
N ASN A 143 -28.29 -25.07 29.18
CA ASN A 143 -29.07 -25.13 30.41
C ASN A 143 -29.04 -26.59 30.86
#